data_AF-A0A350WXS8-F1
#
_entry.id   AF-A0A350WXS8-F1
#
_cell.length_a   1.000
_cell.length_b   1.000
_cell.length_c   1.000
_cell.angle_alpha   90.00
_cell.angle_beta   90.00
_cell.angle_gamma   90.00
#
_symmetry.space_group_name_H-M   'P 1'
#
loop_
_entity.id
_entity.type
_entity.pdbx_description
1 polymer ?
#
loop_
_entity_poly.entity_id
_entity_poly.type
_entity_poly.pdbx_seq_one_letter_code
_entity_poly.pdbx_strand_id
1 'polypeptide(L)'
;MCPDGYVYNFEVEGNNNYFANGVLVHNCHQFKSKSSDRGIAFHQLVEATKYTLTLTGTFFGGKSTSIFWLLHRLNSGVRKDFAFNDEKRWARLYGVLEMSRKSKRTEEDGDEDGYTGNRRYLNQAKEQPGISPAIVNRLLDTTVFLSLKDLGLALPHYAEEVVTLEMTDQQSSQYRVMAKKLYDLAIKNRRYLSTWLQWTLARPNSAFRDEVVEVDEVNQKGEVIRRKELMELPAVVVDGEAMPKESWLVDFCRAERQQGRKVLIYLRQTGTRDIQDRILKILRDGGIRAEILTSGVNPRKREEWIAKRVVGLDALVVNPRLVETGLDLVAFSSVVFAEVEYSLVRRMTA
;
A
#
# COMPACT_ATOMS: atom_id res chain seq x y z
N MET A 1 33.96 -0.56 -7.72
CA MET A 1 35.17 -1.11 -7.10
C MET A 1 35.50 -0.25 -5.89
N CYS A 2 35.75 -0.85 -4.73
CA CYS A 2 36.26 -0.11 -3.58
C CYS A 2 37.69 0.36 -3.86
N PRO A 3 38.18 1.43 -3.18
CA PRO A 3 39.47 2.07 -3.46
C PRO A 3 40.70 1.15 -3.32
N ASP A 4 40.51 0.00 -2.67
CA ASP A 4 41.49 -1.03 -2.40
C ASP A 4 41.54 -2.15 -3.46
N GLY A 5 40.69 -2.09 -4.49
CA GLY A 5 40.76 -3.00 -5.65
C GLY A 5 40.28 -4.43 -5.39
N TYR A 6 39.78 -4.73 -4.18
CA TYR A 6 39.20 -6.03 -3.85
C TYR A 6 37.69 -6.05 -4.12
N VAL A 7 37.21 -7.15 -4.72
CA VAL A 7 35.80 -7.52 -4.75
C VAL A 7 35.58 -8.45 -3.57
N TYR A 8 34.93 -7.94 -2.54
CA TYR A 8 34.61 -8.74 -1.38
C TYR A 8 33.28 -9.48 -1.59
N ASN A 9 33.31 -10.81 -1.44
CA ASN A 9 32.10 -11.61 -1.32
C ASN A 9 31.69 -11.63 0.16
N PHE A 10 30.56 -10.99 0.49
CA PHE A 10 30.12 -10.74 1.86
C PHE A 10 28.70 -11.26 2.11
N GLU A 11 28.45 -12.53 1.80
CA GLU A 11 27.19 -13.17 2.19
C GLU A 11 27.16 -13.41 3.71
N VAL A 12 26.13 -12.91 4.39
CA VAL A 12 25.84 -13.32 5.78
C VAL A 12 24.98 -14.58 5.72
N GLU A 13 25.48 -15.68 6.27
CA GLU A 13 24.80 -16.96 6.26
C GLU A 13 23.35 -16.83 6.81
N GLY A 14 22.37 -17.15 5.98
CA GLY A 14 20.94 -17.10 6.33
C GLY A 14 20.25 -15.73 6.23
N ASN A 15 20.92 -14.69 5.73
CA ASN A 15 20.23 -13.50 5.24
C ASN A 15 20.99 -12.85 4.07
N ASN A 16 20.30 -12.58 2.95
CA ASN A 16 20.87 -12.03 1.71
C ASN A 16 21.37 -10.56 1.82
N ASN A 17 21.94 -10.17 2.96
CA ASN A 17 22.48 -8.83 3.21
C ASN A 17 24.01 -8.84 3.22
N TYR A 18 24.61 -7.77 2.68
CA TYR A 18 26.05 -7.60 2.51
C TYR A 18 26.58 -6.42 3.34
N PHE A 19 27.54 -6.65 4.24
CA PHE A 19 28.13 -5.58 5.06
C PHE A 19 29.49 -5.13 4.53
N ALA A 20 29.72 -3.81 4.44
CA ALA A 20 31.03 -3.24 4.17
C ALA A 20 31.32 -2.05 5.11
N ASN A 21 32.19 -2.28 6.11
CA ASN A 21 32.87 -1.29 6.97
C ASN A 21 32.04 -0.05 7.38
N GLY A 22 30.78 -0.28 7.76
CA GLY A 22 29.75 0.75 7.96
C GLY A 22 28.35 0.15 8.12
N VAL A 23 27.31 0.98 7.98
CA VAL A 23 25.90 0.54 8.12
C VAL A 23 25.32 0.16 6.75
N LEU A 24 24.84 -1.09 6.61
CA LEU A 24 23.95 -1.50 5.52
C LEU A 24 22.50 -1.40 5.97
N VAL A 25 21.67 -0.73 5.19
CA VAL A 25 20.22 -0.66 5.45
C VAL A 25 19.41 -1.15 4.26
N HIS A 26 18.76 -2.29 4.42
CA HIS A 26 17.81 -2.83 3.45
C HIS A 26 16.40 -2.23 3.64
N ASN A 27 15.63 -2.10 2.56
CA ASN A 27 14.31 -1.46 2.52
C ASN A 27 14.29 -0.06 3.16
N CYS A 28 15.27 0.78 2.81
CA CYS A 28 15.48 2.07 3.48
C CYS A 28 14.29 3.05 3.34
N HIS A 29 13.38 2.82 2.39
CA HIS A 29 12.11 3.56 2.26
C HIS A 29 11.22 3.49 3.52
N GLN A 30 11.43 2.53 4.42
CA GLN A 30 10.71 2.45 5.69
C GLN A 30 11.11 3.54 6.69
N PHE A 31 12.26 4.20 6.49
CA PHE A 31 12.79 5.26 7.37
C PHE A 31 12.45 6.68 6.88
N LYS A 32 11.59 6.81 5.87
CA LYS A 32 11.27 8.10 5.24
C LYS A 32 10.42 9.05 6.08
N SER A 33 9.76 8.55 7.13
CA SER A 33 8.86 9.36 7.95
C SER A 33 9.64 10.42 8.75
N LYS A 34 9.04 11.60 8.95
CA LYS A 34 9.64 12.72 9.70
C LYS A 34 10.02 12.31 11.13
N SER A 35 9.05 11.82 11.89
CA SER A 35 9.16 11.64 13.34
C SER A 35 8.95 10.21 13.80
N SER A 36 9.24 9.21 12.96
CA SER A 36 9.21 7.81 13.41
C SER A 36 10.46 7.48 14.21
N ASP A 37 10.33 6.74 15.32
CA ASP A 37 11.45 6.27 16.14
C ASP A 37 12.53 5.57 15.30
N ARG A 38 12.09 4.70 14.37
CA ARG A 38 12.96 4.02 13.41
C ARG A 38 13.79 5.00 12.57
N GLY A 39 13.19 6.09 12.12
CA GLY A 39 13.86 7.11 11.31
C GLY A 39 14.84 7.98 12.11
N ILE A 40 14.57 8.20 13.40
CA ILE A 40 15.49 8.90 14.32
C ILE A 40 16.71 8.01 14.61
N ALA A 41 16.48 6.75 15.00
CA ALA A 41 17.54 5.78 15.24
C ALA A 41 18.42 5.58 14.01
N PHE A 42 17.81 5.46 12.82
CA PHE A 42 18.54 5.39 11.56
C PHE A 42 19.45 6.61 11.33
N HIS A 43 18.95 7.82 11.60
CA HIS A 43 19.76 9.03 11.43
C HIS A 43 20.99 9.03 12.33
N GLN A 44 20.84 8.65 13.60
CA GLN A 44 21.95 8.55 14.55
C GLN A 44 23.00 7.54 14.10
N LEU A 45 22.58 6.39 13.54
CA LEU A 45 23.49 5.38 13.00
C LEU A 45 24.26 5.89 11.78
N VAL A 46 23.61 6.64 10.89
CA VAL A 46 24.26 7.26 9.73
C VAL A 46 25.29 8.30 10.17
N GLU A 47 24.99 9.12 11.18
CA GLU A 47 25.93 10.12 11.69
C GLU A 47 27.12 9.51 12.45
N ALA A 48 26.91 8.37 13.09
CA ALA A 48 27.96 7.66 13.84
C ALA A 48 28.93 6.88 12.93
N THR A 49 28.64 6.71 11.63
CA THR A 49 29.45 5.89 10.72
C THR A 49 29.99 6.67 9.53
N LYS A 50 31.19 6.30 9.09
CA LYS A 50 31.87 6.96 7.97
C LYS A 50 31.28 6.56 6.60
N TYR A 51 30.81 5.32 6.48
CA TYR A 51 30.25 4.77 5.26
C TYR A 51 28.87 4.19 5.55
N THR A 52 27.90 4.52 4.70
CA THR A 52 26.53 3.97 4.75
C THR A 52 26.13 3.56 3.35
N LEU A 53 25.62 2.34 3.22
CA LEU A 53 25.00 1.84 1.99
C LEU A 53 23.52 1.54 2.26
N THR A 54 22.64 2.06 1.40
CA THR A 54 21.19 1.83 1.54
C THR A 54 20.62 1.17 0.29
N LEU A 55 19.76 0.17 0.50
CA LEU A 55 19.11 -0.60 -0.56
C LEU A 55 17.60 -0.43 -0.46
N THR A 56 16.94 -0.24 -1.61
CA THR A 56 15.48 -0.20 -1.70
C THR A 56 15.02 -0.54 -3.11
N GLY A 57 14.00 -1.40 -3.25
CA GLY A 57 13.36 -1.67 -4.54
C GLY A 57 12.43 -0.54 -4.99
N THR A 58 11.94 0.27 -4.07
CA THR A 58 11.02 1.39 -4.34
C THR A 58 11.55 2.66 -3.67
N PHE A 59 12.24 3.50 -4.45
CA PHE A 59 12.81 4.75 -3.95
C PHE A 59 11.73 5.82 -3.68
N PHE A 60 10.72 5.89 -4.56
CA PHE A 60 9.72 6.96 -4.57
C PHE A 60 8.33 6.49 -4.12
N GLY A 61 7.67 7.30 -3.29
CA GLY A 61 6.34 7.02 -2.73
C GLY A 61 5.20 7.86 -3.32
N GLY A 62 5.37 8.45 -4.50
CA GLY A 62 4.35 9.22 -5.21
C GLY A 62 4.44 10.74 -5.02
N LYS A 63 4.89 11.24 -3.87
CA LYS A 63 5.10 12.68 -3.59
C LYS A 63 6.57 13.00 -3.40
N SER A 64 7.01 14.21 -3.75
CA SER A 64 8.41 14.64 -3.54
C SER A 64 8.83 14.61 -2.07
N THR A 65 7.92 14.93 -1.14
CA THR A 65 8.20 14.87 0.30
C THR A 65 8.43 13.45 0.82
N SER A 66 8.00 12.42 0.07
CA SER A 66 8.20 11.02 0.45
C SER A 66 9.67 10.61 0.50
N ILE A 67 10.56 11.34 -0.16
CA ILE A 67 12.02 11.09 -0.15
C ILE A 67 12.78 12.17 0.61
N PHE A 68 12.13 13.27 1.00
CA PHE A 68 12.80 14.43 1.61
C PHE A 68 13.58 14.06 2.87
N TRP A 69 12.91 13.48 3.88
CA TRP A 69 13.60 13.15 5.14
C TRP A 69 14.57 11.99 4.99
N LEU A 70 14.37 11.10 4.02
CA LEU A 70 15.34 10.05 3.72
C LEU A 70 16.64 10.68 3.16
N LEU A 71 16.51 11.58 2.19
CA LEU A 71 17.64 12.32 1.62
C LEU A 71 18.27 13.29 2.62
N HIS A 72 17.50 13.93 3.48
CA HIS A 72 18.04 14.76 4.56
C HIS A 72 18.90 13.90 5.51
N ARG A 73 18.54 12.65 5.79
CA ARG A 73 19.38 11.77 6.63
C ARG A 73 20.62 11.26 5.91
N LEU A 74 20.53 11.00 4.61
CA LEU A 74 21.62 10.38 3.83
C LEU A 74 22.57 11.39 3.19
N ASN A 75 22.05 12.42 2.55
CA ASN A 75 22.82 13.38 1.76
C ASN A 75 23.09 14.66 2.57
N SER A 76 24.37 14.89 2.88
CA SER A 76 24.82 16.09 3.58
C SER A 76 24.53 17.40 2.83
N GLY A 77 24.52 17.39 1.49
CA GLY A 77 24.17 18.55 0.67
C GLY A 77 22.71 18.97 0.85
N VAL A 78 21.81 17.99 0.98
CA VAL A 78 20.40 18.27 1.28
C VAL A 78 20.24 18.88 2.68
N ARG A 79 20.99 18.39 3.69
CA ARG A 79 20.99 18.99 5.04
C ARG A 79 21.50 20.42 5.08
N LYS A 80 22.49 20.74 4.24
CA LYS A 80 23.04 22.09 4.16
C LYS A 80 22.03 23.07 3.55
N ASP A 81 21.29 22.64 2.54
CA ASP A 81 20.40 23.52 1.78
C ASP A 81 18.98 23.63 2.34
N PHE A 82 18.55 22.62 3.11
CA PHE A 82 17.20 22.52 3.68
C PHE A 82 17.27 22.13 5.16
N ALA A 83 16.55 22.88 6.01
CA ALA A 83 16.34 22.49 7.38
C ALA A 83 15.39 21.29 7.48
N PHE A 84 15.41 20.58 8.61
CA PHE A 84 14.57 19.38 8.82
C PHE A 84 13.06 19.61 8.66
N ASN A 85 12.59 20.85 8.87
CA ASN A 85 11.20 21.28 8.74
C ASN A 85 10.89 22.02 7.43
N ASP A 86 11.80 21.99 6.45
CA ASP A 86 11.65 22.68 5.16
C ASP A 86 10.86 21.86 4.12
N GLU A 87 10.00 20.92 4.54
CA GLU A 87 9.25 20.07 3.61
C GLU A 87 8.41 20.88 2.61
N LYS A 88 7.91 22.06 3.00
CA LYS A 88 7.16 22.96 2.12
C LYS A 88 8.04 23.63 1.07
N ARG A 89 9.27 24.00 1.44
CA ARG A 89 10.24 24.59 0.50
C ARG A 89 10.74 23.53 -0.48
N TRP A 90 10.97 22.32 0.01
CA TRP A 90 11.27 21.15 -0.80
C TRP A 90 10.17 20.88 -1.82
N ALA A 91 8.91 20.77 -1.39
CA ALA A 91 7.78 20.52 -2.28
C ALA A 91 7.56 21.63 -3.32
N ARG A 92 7.95 22.88 -3.02
CA ARG A 92 7.89 23.99 -4.00
C ARG A 92 8.91 23.84 -5.13
N LEU A 93 10.09 23.28 -4.84
CA LEU A 93 11.18 23.14 -5.81
C LEU A 93 11.10 21.82 -6.56
N TYR A 94 10.74 20.75 -5.86
CA TYR A 94 10.83 19.39 -6.36
C TYR A 94 9.48 18.67 -6.44
N GLY A 95 8.41 19.23 -5.90
CA GLY A 95 7.07 18.63 -5.90
C GLY A 95 6.10 19.33 -6.84
N VAL A 96 4.88 18.78 -6.88
CA VAL A 96 3.73 19.40 -7.56
C VAL A 96 2.81 19.98 -6.49
N LEU A 97 2.63 21.30 -6.48
CA LEU A 97 1.78 21.98 -5.51
C LEU A 97 0.51 22.50 -6.17
N GLU A 98 -0.63 22.06 -5.64
CA GLU A 98 -1.92 22.66 -5.95
C GLU A 98 -2.18 23.81 -4.98
N MET A 99 -2.44 24.99 -5.52
CA MET A 99 -2.74 26.19 -4.74
C MET A 99 -4.25 26.43 -4.75
N SER A 100 -4.91 26.11 -3.64
CA SER A 100 -6.33 26.49 -3.46
C SER A 100 -6.40 27.86 -2.80
N ARG A 101 -7.01 28.83 -3.50
CA ARG A 101 -7.36 30.14 -2.93
C ARG A 101 -8.79 30.05 -2.39
N LYS A 102 -8.95 29.90 -1.08
CA LYS A 102 -10.26 30.07 -0.44
C LYS A 102 -10.45 31.54 -0.08
N SER A 103 -11.36 32.21 -0.78
CA SER A 103 -11.88 33.51 -0.35
C SER A 103 -12.82 33.25 0.83
N LYS A 104 -12.52 33.82 2.00
CA LYS A 104 -13.47 33.90 3.10
C LYS A 104 -14.55 34.91 2.66
N ARG A 105 -15.68 34.45 2.10
CA ARG A 105 -16.89 35.26 2.09
C ARG A 105 -17.43 35.18 3.50
N THR A 106 -17.32 36.26 4.25
CA THR A 106 -18.13 36.46 5.45
C THR A 106 -19.55 36.62 4.92
N GLU A 107 -20.40 35.61 5.09
CA GLU A 107 -21.84 35.77 4.96
C GLU A 107 -22.31 36.39 6.28
N GLU A 108 -22.17 37.70 6.39
CA GLU A 108 -22.96 38.54 7.31
C GLU A 108 -22.70 40.01 6.96
N ASP A 109 -23.80 40.74 6.89
CA ASP A 109 -23.99 42.18 6.73
C ASP A 109 -24.00 42.77 5.31
N GLY A 110 -25.18 43.32 4.98
CA GLY A 110 -25.49 44.05 3.77
C GLY A 110 -24.89 45.45 3.73
N ASP A 111 -24.98 46.03 2.53
CA ASP A 111 -24.89 47.45 2.20
C ASP A 111 -23.97 48.31 3.09
N GLU A 112 -22.67 48.36 2.77
CA GLU A 112 -21.95 49.63 2.74
C GLU A 112 -20.64 49.58 1.94
N ASP A 113 -20.41 50.66 1.22
CA ASP A 113 -19.31 50.93 0.31
C ASP A 113 -17.99 51.09 1.10
N GLY A 114 -17.08 50.12 0.99
CA GLY A 114 -15.85 50.11 1.77
C GLY A 114 -14.77 49.18 1.21
N TYR A 115 -13.97 49.70 0.28
CA TYR A 115 -12.74 49.04 -0.20
C TYR A 115 -11.72 48.93 0.94
N THR A 116 -11.75 47.84 1.71
CA THR A 116 -10.74 47.53 2.73
C THR A 116 -9.74 46.49 2.19
N GLY A 117 -8.49 46.91 2.03
CA GLY A 117 -7.37 46.13 1.49
C GLY A 117 -6.87 44.95 2.34
N ASN A 118 -7.71 44.34 3.19
CA ASN A 118 -7.33 43.28 4.13
C ASN A 118 -8.07 41.95 3.86
N ARG A 119 -8.25 41.58 2.59
CA ARG A 119 -8.61 40.20 2.22
C ARG A 119 -7.42 39.27 2.47
N ARG A 120 -7.32 38.70 3.68
CA ARG A 120 -6.42 37.58 3.97
C ARG A 120 -6.90 36.34 3.21
N TYR A 121 -6.27 36.06 2.07
CA TYR A 121 -6.41 34.78 1.38
C TYR A 121 -5.67 33.70 2.17
N LEU A 122 -6.39 32.68 2.62
CA LEU A 122 -5.75 31.48 3.15
C LEU A 122 -5.30 30.63 1.96
N ASN A 123 -4.05 30.82 1.53
CA ASN A 123 -3.44 29.98 0.50
C ASN A 123 -3.11 28.61 1.11
N GLN A 124 -3.97 27.64 0.90
CA GLN A 124 -3.70 26.26 1.29
C GLN A 124 -2.98 25.56 0.13
N ALA A 125 -1.66 25.47 0.22
CA ALA A 125 -0.85 24.69 -0.71
C ALA A 125 -0.95 23.20 -0.34
N LYS A 126 -1.42 22.37 -1.26
CA LYS A 126 -1.51 20.92 -1.09
C LYS A 126 -0.58 20.24 -2.09
N GLU A 127 0.33 19.41 -1.60
CA GLU A 127 1.20 18.63 -2.48
C GLU A 127 0.41 17.47 -3.12
N GLN A 128 0.49 17.42 -4.44
CA GLN A 128 -0.07 16.38 -5.30
C GLN A 128 1.01 15.36 -5.67
N PRO A 129 0.61 14.13 -6.09
CA PRO A 129 1.56 13.17 -6.62
C PRO A 129 2.33 13.74 -7.81
N GLY A 130 3.64 13.54 -7.84
CA GLY A 130 4.55 14.06 -8.85
C GLY A 130 5.87 14.57 -8.27
N ILE A 131 6.91 14.54 -9.10
CA ILE A 131 8.25 15.01 -8.77
C ILE A 131 8.86 15.72 -9.98
N SER A 132 9.52 16.85 -9.73
CA SER A 132 10.24 17.60 -10.76
C SER A 132 11.54 16.85 -11.14
N PRO A 133 11.89 16.77 -12.43
CA PRO A 133 13.17 16.22 -12.87
C PRO A 133 14.41 16.88 -12.24
N ALA A 134 14.27 18.12 -11.73
CA ALA A 134 15.35 18.82 -11.03
C ALA A 134 15.88 18.06 -9.78
N ILE A 135 15.10 17.12 -9.24
CA ILE A 135 15.53 16.23 -8.15
C ILE A 135 16.75 15.38 -8.54
N VAL A 136 16.90 15.05 -9.83
CA VAL A 136 17.94 14.15 -10.33
C VAL A 136 19.33 14.66 -9.96
N ASN A 137 19.54 15.98 -9.99
CA ASN A 137 20.80 16.62 -9.58
C ASN A 137 21.20 16.35 -8.12
N ARG A 138 20.26 15.94 -7.25
CA ARG A 138 20.53 15.56 -5.85
C ARG A 138 20.76 14.06 -5.65
N LEU A 139 20.51 13.27 -6.70
CA LEU A 139 20.52 11.81 -6.66
C LEU A 139 21.70 11.23 -7.45
N LEU A 140 22.14 11.89 -8.52
CA LEU A 140 23.17 11.39 -9.44
C LEU A 140 24.49 11.01 -8.76
N ASP A 141 24.89 11.74 -7.73
CA ASP A 141 26.15 11.55 -7.01
C ASP A 141 26.08 10.48 -5.91
N THR A 142 24.88 10.09 -5.50
CA THR A 142 24.64 9.26 -4.31
C THR A 142 23.82 8.00 -4.55
N THR A 143 23.20 7.87 -5.73
CA THR A 143 22.24 6.80 -6.04
C THR A 143 22.56 6.15 -7.37
N VAL A 144 22.55 4.81 -7.39
CA VAL A 144 22.63 4.00 -8.60
C VAL A 144 21.28 3.33 -8.82
N PHE A 145 20.69 3.53 -10.00
CA PHE A 145 19.49 2.82 -10.43
C PHE A 145 19.91 1.71 -11.39
N LEU A 146 19.61 0.47 -11.01
CA LEU A 146 19.78 -0.70 -11.88
C LEU A 146 18.40 -1.21 -12.26
N SER A 147 18.15 -1.37 -13.54
CA SER A 147 16.98 -2.09 -14.04
C SER A 147 17.36 -3.52 -14.39
N LEU A 148 16.37 -4.42 -14.39
CA LEU A 148 16.57 -5.81 -14.81
C LEU A 148 17.06 -5.93 -16.26
N LYS A 149 16.71 -4.96 -17.12
CA LYS A 149 17.18 -4.91 -18.51
C LYS A 149 18.69 -4.68 -18.61
N ASP A 150 19.25 -3.91 -17.66
CA ASP A 150 20.67 -3.59 -17.64
C ASP A 150 21.54 -4.79 -17.25
N LEU A 151 20.95 -5.81 -16.61
CA LEU A 151 21.64 -7.03 -16.20
C LEU A 151 21.81 -8.05 -17.34
N GLY A 152 21.18 -7.83 -18.49
CA GLY A 152 21.26 -8.75 -19.64
C GLY A 152 20.65 -10.14 -19.38
N LEU A 153 19.83 -10.28 -18.33
CA LEU A 153 19.19 -11.53 -17.97
C LEU A 153 17.96 -11.78 -18.85
N ALA A 154 17.86 -12.98 -19.41
CA ALA A 154 16.66 -13.43 -20.11
C ALA A 154 15.56 -13.73 -19.09
N LEU A 155 14.73 -12.72 -18.81
CA LEU A 155 13.60 -12.87 -17.90
C LEU A 155 12.38 -13.46 -18.61
N PRO A 156 11.56 -14.25 -17.91
CA PRO A 156 10.24 -14.64 -18.39
C PRO A 156 9.39 -13.41 -18.73
N HIS A 157 8.46 -13.58 -19.66
CA HIS A 157 7.53 -12.51 -20.03
C HIS A 157 6.66 -12.12 -18.82
N TYR A 158 6.63 -10.83 -18.50
CA TYR A 158 5.78 -10.25 -17.47
C TYR A 158 4.58 -9.54 -18.12
N ALA A 159 3.37 -9.89 -17.69
CA ALA A 159 2.13 -9.27 -18.13
C ALA A 159 1.27 -8.88 -16.92
N GLU A 160 0.64 -7.71 -16.98
CA GLU A 160 -0.38 -7.30 -16.02
C GLU A 160 -1.73 -7.20 -16.73
N GLU A 161 -2.73 -7.89 -16.17
CA GLU A 161 -4.09 -7.89 -16.70
C GLU A 161 -5.08 -7.51 -15.60
N VAL A 162 -6.07 -6.68 -15.96
CA VAL A 162 -7.16 -6.32 -15.06
C VAL A 162 -8.40 -7.05 -15.52
N VAL A 163 -8.89 -7.97 -14.69
CA VAL A 163 -10.13 -8.70 -14.95
C VAL A 163 -11.30 -8.00 -14.28
N THR A 164 -12.25 -7.55 -15.10
CA THR A 164 -13.52 -7.00 -14.63
C THR A 164 -14.56 -8.10 -14.54
N LEU A 165 -15.24 -8.20 -13.40
CA LEU A 165 -16.27 -9.19 -13.15
C LEU A 165 -17.58 -8.48 -12.81
N GLU A 166 -18.66 -8.93 -13.43
CA GLU A 166 -19.99 -8.41 -13.16
C GLU A 166 -20.54 -8.97 -11.84
N MET A 167 -21.20 -8.10 -11.08
CA MET A 167 -21.94 -8.51 -9.89
C MET A 167 -23.23 -9.22 -10.29
N THR A 168 -23.69 -10.16 -9.48
CA THR A 168 -25.04 -10.72 -9.64
C THR A 168 -26.08 -9.62 -9.43
N ASP A 169 -27.30 -9.80 -9.95
CA ASP A 169 -28.35 -8.78 -9.83
C ASP A 169 -28.66 -8.42 -8.38
N GLN A 170 -28.72 -9.42 -7.50
CA GLN A 170 -28.96 -9.22 -6.07
C GLN A 170 -27.79 -8.49 -5.40
N GLN A 171 -26.54 -8.84 -5.74
CA GLN A 171 -25.34 -8.17 -5.21
C GLN A 171 -25.28 -6.71 -5.68
N SER A 172 -25.52 -6.49 -6.97
CA SER A 172 -25.50 -5.17 -7.61
C SER A 172 -26.59 -4.25 -7.04
N SER A 173 -27.80 -4.76 -6.84
CA SER A 173 -28.91 -4.04 -6.24
C SER A 173 -28.58 -3.60 -4.80
N GLN A 174 -28.17 -4.54 -3.94
CA GLN A 174 -27.82 -4.24 -2.55
C GLN A 174 -26.64 -3.27 -2.47
N TYR A 175 -25.61 -3.48 -3.29
CA TYR A 175 -24.44 -2.62 -3.35
C TYR A 175 -24.80 -1.18 -3.74
N ARG A 176 -25.61 -0.98 -4.79
CA ARG A 176 -26.02 0.36 -5.25
C ARG A 176 -26.80 1.11 -4.17
N VAL A 177 -27.71 0.44 -3.47
CA VAL A 177 -28.49 1.04 -2.37
C VAL A 177 -27.56 1.47 -1.23
N MET A 178 -26.67 0.57 -0.78
CA MET A 178 -25.70 0.86 0.27
C MET A 178 -24.75 2.01 -0.12
N ALA A 179 -24.14 1.91 -1.31
CA ALA A 179 -23.17 2.87 -1.80
C ALA A 179 -23.77 4.27 -1.94
N LYS A 180 -24.99 4.38 -2.48
CA LYS A 180 -25.71 5.65 -2.62
C LYS A 180 -26.02 6.28 -1.26
N LYS A 181 -26.60 5.51 -0.33
CA LYS A 181 -26.95 6.01 1.01
C LYS A 181 -25.72 6.54 1.77
N LEU A 182 -24.62 5.79 1.72
CA LEU A 182 -23.36 6.20 2.36
C LEU A 182 -22.70 7.39 1.66
N TYR A 183 -22.80 7.46 0.33
CA TYR A 183 -22.31 8.59 -0.45
C TYR A 183 -23.05 9.89 -0.11
N ASP A 184 -24.39 9.85 -0.06
CA ASP A 184 -25.23 10.99 0.29
C ASP A 184 -24.92 11.50 1.71
N LEU A 185 -24.63 10.59 2.64
CA LEU A 185 -24.17 10.94 3.99
C LEU A 185 -22.77 11.56 3.98
N ALA A 186 -21.83 11.02 3.18
CA ALA A 186 -20.47 11.52 3.08
C ALA A 186 -20.37 12.92 2.45
N ILE A 187 -21.24 13.24 1.49
CA ILE A 187 -21.37 14.58 0.93
C ILE A 187 -21.83 15.56 2.01
N LYS A 188 -22.87 15.21 2.77
CA LYS A 188 -23.43 16.07 3.82
C LYS A 188 -22.47 16.24 4.99
N ASN A 189 -21.77 15.18 5.37
CA ASN A 189 -20.81 15.20 6.46
C ASN A 189 -19.59 14.32 6.15
N ARG A 190 -18.43 14.98 6.04
CA ARG A 190 -17.15 14.34 5.71
C ARG A 190 -16.74 13.23 6.69
N ARG A 191 -17.31 13.16 7.90
CA ARG A 191 -17.05 12.07 8.86
C ARG A 191 -17.39 10.69 8.28
N TYR A 192 -18.39 10.60 7.41
CA TYR A 192 -18.83 9.34 6.81
C TYR A 192 -17.99 8.91 5.61
N LEU A 193 -17.03 9.73 5.17
CA LEU A 193 -16.21 9.42 4.00
C LEU A 193 -15.40 8.13 4.18
N SER A 194 -14.85 7.91 5.38
CA SER A 194 -14.13 6.68 5.71
C SER A 194 -15.05 5.47 5.67
N THR A 195 -16.22 5.57 6.32
CA THR A 195 -17.25 4.52 6.32
C THR A 195 -17.67 4.17 4.90
N TRP A 196 -18.03 5.16 4.09
CA TRP A 196 -18.39 4.98 2.69
C TRP A 196 -17.30 4.23 1.92
N LEU A 197 -16.06 4.70 1.99
CA LEU A 197 -14.94 4.09 1.26
C LEU A 197 -14.66 2.64 1.71
N GLN A 198 -14.68 2.35 3.01
CA GLN A 198 -14.41 1.00 3.51
C GLN A 198 -15.52 0.02 3.13
N TRP A 199 -16.79 0.45 3.14
CA TRP A 199 -17.92 -0.41 2.78
C TRP A 199 -18.02 -0.66 1.28
N THR A 200 -17.80 0.36 0.44
CA THR A 200 -17.82 0.18 -1.03
C THR A 200 -16.72 -0.75 -1.52
N LEU A 201 -15.58 -0.81 -0.84
CA LEU A 201 -14.50 -1.73 -1.21
C LEU A 201 -14.66 -3.12 -0.60
N ALA A 202 -15.18 -3.21 0.63
CA ALA A 202 -15.28 -4.50 1.31
C ALA A 202 -16.50 -5.30 0.88
N ARG A 203 -17.67 -4.66 0.73
CA ARG A 203 -18.94 -5.37 0.55
C ARG A 203 -18.98 -6.30 -0.66
N PRO A 204 -18.39 -5.95 -1.83
CA PRO A 204 -18.33 -6.88 -2.96
C PRO A 204 -17.61 -8.21 -2.64
N ASN A 205 -16.71 -8.22 -1.64
CA ASN A 205 -15.97 -9.41 -1.22
C ASN A 205 -16.57 -10.07 0.04
N SER A 206 -17.42 -9.39 0.82
CA SER A 206 -18.05 -9.91 2.04
C SER A 206 -19.56 -10.21 1.89
N ALA A 207 -20.10 -10.14 0.67
CA ALA A 207 -21.53 -10.33 0.42
C ALA A 207 -22.06 -11.74 0.72
N PHE A 208 -21.19 -12.71 1.05
CA PHE A 208 -21.56 -14.06 1.47
C PHE A 208 -22.05 -14.17 2.93
N ARG A 209 -21.98 -13.08 3.70
CA ARG A 209 -22.42 -13.08 5.11
C ARG A 209 -23.25 -11.84 5.42
N ASP A 210 -24.06 -11.97 6.47
CA ASP A 210 -24.78 -10.87 7.06
C ASP A 210 -23.81 -9.88 7.68
N GLU A 211 -23.98 -8.60 7.36
CA GLU A 211 -23.22 -7.53 7.98
C GLU A 211 -24.11 -6.35 8.30
N VAL A 212 -23.72 -5.54 9.27
CA VAL A 212 -24.44 -4.33 9.64
C VAL A 212 -23.53 -3.13 9.48
N VAL A 213 -24.02 -2.12 8.78
CA VAL A 213 -23.33 -0.82 8.65
C VAL A 213 -23.55 -0.04 9.94
N GLU A 214 -22.55 -0.01 10.80
CA GLU A 214 -22.55 0.84 11.99
C GLU A 214 -21.93 2.20 11.68
N VAL A 215 -22.50 3.24 12.30
CA VAL A 215 -21.95 4.59 12.28
C VAL A 215 -21.86 5.18 13.69
N ASP A 216 -20.78 5.90 13.96
CA ASP A 216 -20.62 6.63 15.21
C ASP A 216 -21.53 7.86 15.23
N GLU A 217 -22.37 7.95 16.26
CA GLU A 217 -23.10 9.15 16.62
C GLU A 217 -22.23 9.98 17.56
N VAL A 218 -21.89 11.20 17.14
CA VAL A 218 -21.02 12.11 17.90
C VAL A 218 -21.80 13.32 18.42
N ASN A 219 -21.40 13.82 19.59
CA ASN A 219 -21.94 15.05 20.18
C ASN A 219 -21.43 16.30 19.43
N GLN A 220 -21.91 17.48 19.84
CA GLN A 220 -21.45 18.77 19.28
C GLN A 220 -19.94 19.03 19.48
N LYS A 221 -19.29 18.32 20.41
CA LYS A 221 -17.84 18.38 20.67
C LYS A 221 -17.03 17.34 19.88
N GLY A 222 -17.69 16.49 19.09
CA GLY A 222 -17.04 15.45 18.27
C GLY A 222 -16.73 14.14 19.00
N GLU A 223 -17.20 13.97 20.23
CA GLU A 223 -17.01 12.73 21.01
C GLU A 223 -18.07 11.70 20.65
N VAL A 224 -17.67 10.43 20.52
CA VAL A 224 -18.59 9.33 20.19
C VAL A 224 -19.50 9.03 21.37
N ILE A 225 -20.80 9.25 21.18
CA ILE A 225 -21.85 8.97 22.16
C ILE A 225 -22.25 7.49 22.07
N ARG A 226 -22.50 6.99 20.87
CA ARG A 226 -22.90 5.60 20.62
C ARG A 226 -22.68 5.19 19.17
N ARG A 227 -22.61 3.88 18.93
CA ARG A 227 -22.73 3.30 17.58
C ARG A 227 -24.19 3.08 17.25
N LYS A 228 -24.60 3.54 16.08
CA LYS A 228 -25.94 3.35 15.54
C LYS A 228 -25.87 2.47 14.31
N GLU A 229 -26.74 1.47 14.27
CA GLU A 229 -26.96 0.66 13.07
C GLU A 229 -27.67 1.50 12.00
N LEU A 230 -27.03 1.63 10.84
CA LEU A 230 -27.51 2.44 9.72
C LEU A 230 -28.28 1.61 8.69
N MET A 231 -27.81 0.39 8.42
CA MET A 231 -28.49 -0.58 7.57
C MET A 231 -27.96 -1.99 7.81
N GLU A 232 -28.86 -2.96 7.65
CA GLU A 232 -28.51 -4.36 7.54
C GLU A 232 -28.18 -4.70 6.09
N LEU A 233 -27.21 -5.58 5.91
CA LEU A 233 -26.73 -6.10 4.64
C LEU A 233 -26.76 -7.62 4.73
N PRO A 234 -27.93 -8.26 4.49
CA PRO A 234 -28.03 -9.71 4.52
C PRO A 234 -27.15 -10.35 3.46
N ALA A 235 -26.74 -11.59 3.70
CA ALA A 235 -26.00 -12.41 2.75
C ALA A 235 -26.75 -12.47 1.41
N VAL A 236 -26.00 -12.25 0.34
CA VAL A 236 -26.50 -12.26 -1.04
C VAL A 236 -26.43 -13.65 -1.65
N VAL A 237 -25.50 -14.48 -1.17
CA VAL A 237 -25.36 -15.88 -1.59
C VAL A 237 -25.70 -16.79 -0.43
N VAL A 238 -26.31 -17.93 -0.72
CA VAL A 238 -26.57 -18.98 0.27
C VAL A 238 -25.25 -19.67 0.64
N ASP A 239 -25.14 -20.25 1.83
CA ASP A 239 -23.95 -21.00 2.21
C ASP A 239 -23.68 -22.13 1.19
N GLY A 240 -22.46 -22.14 0.64
CA GLY A 240 -22.03 -23.04 -0.43
C GLY A 240 -22.07 -22.46 -1.86
N GLU A 241 -22.81 -21.38 -2.12
CA GLU A 241 -22.79 -20.74 -3.45
C GLU A 241 -21.58 -19.81 -3.59
N ALA A 242 -20.87 -19.89 -4.71
CA ALA A 242 -19.72 -19.06 -5.01
C ALA A 242 -20.15 -17.74 -5.65
N MET A 243 -19.59 -16.62 -5.18
CA MET A 243 -19.73 -15.33 -5.83
C MET A 243 -18.95 -15.31 -7.16
N PRO A 244 -19.29 -14.42 -8.12
CA PRO A 244 -18.64 -14.40 -9.45
C PRO A 244 -17.10 -14.37 -9.38
N LYS A 245 -16.55 -13.63 -8.43
CA LYS A 245 -15.12 -13.52 -8.18
C LYS A 245 -14.48 -14.77 -7.58
N GLU A 246 -15.23 -15.46 -6.71
CA GLU A 246 -14.79 -16.73 -6.13
C GLU A 246 -14.78 -17.82 -7.20
N SER A 247 -15.82 -17.90 -8.03
CA SER A 247 -15.90 -18.83 -9.17
C SER A 247 -14.76 -18.58 -10.18
N TRP A 248 -14.56 -17.32 -10.57
CA TRP A 248 -13.46 -16.95 -11.47
C TRP A 248 -12.09 -17.36 -10.90
N LEU A 249 -11.87 -17.15 -9.60
CA LEU A 249 -10.60 -17.48 -8.95
C LEU A 249 -10.33 -19.00 -8.98
N VAL A 250 -11.36 -19.81 -8.74
CA VAL A 250 -11.27 -21.28 -8.85
C VAL A 250 -10.92 -21.68 -10.28
N ASP A 251 -11.63 -21.17 -11.27
CA ASP A 251 -11.42 -21.53 -12.67
C ASP A 251 -10.04 -21.08 -13.17
N PHE A 252 -9.58 -19.90 -12.74
CA PHE A 252 -8.22 -19.43 -12.98
C PHE A 252 -7.18 -20.38 -12.38
N CYS A 253 -7.32 -20.76 -11.11
CA CYS A 253 -6.40 -21.70 -10.47
C CYS A 253 -6.40 -23.08 -11.14
N ARG A 254 -7.56 -23.54 -11.64
CA ARG A 254 -7.66 -24.80 -12.41
C ARG A 254 -6.89 -24.70 -13.73
N ALA A 255 -7.07 -23.62 -14.47
CA ALA A 255 -6.37 -23.39 -15.74
C ALA A 255 -4.85 -23.32 -15.54
N GLU A 256 -4.40 -22.65 -14.47
CA GLU A 256 -2.98 -22.58 -14.11
C GLU A 256 -2.40 -23.94 -13.75
N ARG A 257 -3.14 -24.72 -12.93
CA ARG A 257 -2.73 -26.08 -12.56
C ARG A 257 -2.60 -26.99 -13.76
N GLN A 258 -3.49 -26.88 -14.76
CA GLN A 258 -3.40 -27.67 -16.00
C GLN A 258 -2.11 -27.38 -16.78
N GLN A 259 -1.56 -26.17 -16.64
CA GLN A 259 -0.28 -25.76 -17.22
C GLN A 259 0.92 -26.06 -16.30
N GLY A 260 0.71 -26.72 -15.15
CA GLY A 260 1.75 -26.97 -14.16
C GLY A 260 2.21 -25.73 -13.39
N ARG A 261 1.45 -24.62 -13.48
CA ARG A 261 1.74 -23.36 -12.78
C ARG A 261 1.01 -23.30 -11.44
N LYS A 262 1.60 -22.53 -10.51
CA LYS A 262 1.03 -22.29 -9.17
C LYS A 262 0.65 -20.83 -9.02
N VAL A 263 -0.40 -20.60 -8.24
CA VAL A 263 -1.00 -19.27 -8.07
C VAL A 263 -0.76 -18.72 -6.68
N LEU A 264 -0.28 -17.48 -6.61
CA LEU A 264 -0.21 -16.71 -5.37
C LEU A 264 -1.39 -15.75 -5.33
N ILE A 265 -2.18 -15.79 -4.25
CA ILE A 265 -3.43 -15.03 -4.11
C ILE A 265 -3.28 -14.05 -2.95
N TYR A 266 -3.31 -12.78 -3.29
CA TYR A 266 -3.19 -11.69 -2.33
C TYR A 266 -4.54 -11.21 -1.82
N LEU A 267 -4.73 -11.31 -0.51
CA LEU A 267 -5.91 -10.81 0.21
C LEU A 267 -5.49 -9.81 1.29
N ARG A 268 -6.04 -8.60 1.23
CA ARG A 268 -5.72 -7.49 2.12
C ARG A 268 -6.52 -7.55 3.42
N GLN A 269 -7.79 -7.89 3.34
CA GLN A 269 -8.70 -7.89 4.47
C GLN A 269 -8.34 -8.99 5.47
N THR A 270 -8.15 -8.59 6.72
CA THR A 270 -7.84 -9.45 7.88
C THR A 270 -8.58 -8.92 9.10
N GLY A 271 -8.82 -9.77 10.10
CA GLY A 271 -9.48 -9.38 11.35
C GLY A 271 -11.01 -9.39 11.24
N THR A 272 -11.69 -8.27 11.50
CA THR A 272 -13.17 -8.23 11.56
C THR A 272 -13.84 -8.53 10.21
N ARG A 273 -13.12 -8.36 9.10
CA ARG A 273 -13.57 -8.72 7.75
C ARG A 273 -12.67 -9.71 7.04
N ASP A 274 -12.12 -10.65 7.80
CA ASP A 274 -11.33 -11.72 7.20
C ASP A 274 -12.18 -12.53 6.20
N ILE A 275 -11.64 -12.71 5.01
CA ILE A 275 -12.22 -13.52 3.93
C ILE A 275 -11.30 -14.68 3.53
N GLN A 276 -10.13 -14.82 4.16
CA GLN A 276 -9.14 -15.83 3.80
C GLN A 276 -9.71 -17.24 3.93
N ASP A 277 -10.40 -17.53 5.05
CA ASP A 277 -11.01 -18.84 5.29
C ASP A 277 -12.10 -19.18 4.28
N ARG A 278 -12.91 -18.18 3.88
CA ARG A 278 -13.94 -18.33 2.85
C ARG A 278 -13.32 -18.67 1.50
N ILE A 279 -12.31 -17.93 1.08
CA ILE A 279 -11.60 -18.17 -0.17
C ILE A 279 -10.91 -19.54 -0.15
N LEU A 280 -10.29 -19.92 0.97
CA LEU A 280 -9.68 -21.24 1.12
C LEU A 280 -10.72 -22.36 1.00
N LYS A 281 -11.89 -22.21 1.63
CA LYS A 281 -13.01 -23.16 1.51
C LYS A 281 -13.43 -23.30 0.05
N ILE A 282 -13.71 -22.19 -0.64
CA ILE A 282 -14.14 -22.21 -2.05
C ILE A 282 -13.08 -22.83 -2.98
N LEU A 283 -11.80 -22.52 -2.78
CA LEU A 283 -10.71 -23.14 -3.55
C LEU A 283 -10.66 -24.65 -3.34
N ARG A 284 -10.76 -25.12 -2.08
CA ARG A 284 -10.72 -26.55 -1.74
C ARG A 284 -11.95 -27.30 -2.25
N ASP A 285 -13.13 -26.73 -2.09
CA ASP A 285 -14.39 -27.27 -2.64
C ASP A 285 -14.32 -27.33 -4.18
N GLY A 286 -13.60 -26.39 -4.79
CA GLY A 286 -13.26 -26.36 -6.22
C GLY A 286 -12.18 -27.37 -6.65
N GLY A 287 -11.62 -28.18 -5.74
CA GLY A 287 -10.59 -29.18 -6.03
C GLY A 287 -9.16 -28.63 -6.12
N ILE A 288 -8.94 -27.37 -5.71
CA ILE A 288 -7.62 -26.74 -5.67
C ILE A 288 -6.93 -27.05 -4.34
N ARG A 289 -5.69 -27.53 -4.40
CA ARG A 289 -4.86 -27.74 -3.20
C ARG A 289 -4.34 -26.40 -2.72
N ALA A 290 -5.10 -25.73 -1.86
CA ALA A 290 -4.77 -24.41 -1.34
C ALA A 290 -4.43 -24.43 0.16
N GLU A 291 -3.57 -23.49 0.57
CA GLU A 291 -3.22 -23.18 1.97
C GLU A 291 -3.21 -21.67 2.20
N ILE A 292 -3.36 -21.27 3.47
CA ILE A 292 -3.21 -19.88 3.90
C ILE A 292 -1.89 -19.70 4.66
N LEU A 293 -1.09 -18.70 4.28
CA LEU A 293 0.00 -18.21 5.11
C LEU A 293 -0.52 -17.13 6.07
N THR A 294 -0.68 -17.50 7.34
CA THR A 294 -1.17 -16.59 8.39
C THR A 294 -0.04 -15.84 9.09
N SER A 295 -0.39 -14.75 9.78
CA SER A 295 0.54 -13.96 10.58
C SER A 295 1.15 -14.73 11.76
N GLY A 296 0.51 -15.82 12.20
CA GLY A 296 1.01 -16.70 13.26
C GLY A 296 2.28 -17.46 12.90
N VAL A 297 2.60 -17.59 11.61
CA VAL A 297 3.87 -18.18 11.17
C VAL A 297 4.99 -17.16 11.37
N ASN A 298 5.96 -17.52 12.21
CA ASN A 298 7.14 -16.72 12.51
C ASN A 298 7.84 -16.30 11.19
N PRO A 299 8.12 -15.01 10.96
CA PRO A 299 8.79 -14.51 9.76
C PRO A 299 10.01 -15.34 9.31
N ARG A 300 10.87 -15.74 10.25
CA ARG A 300 12.10 -16.51 9.95
C ARG A 300 11.83 -17.93 9.46
N LYS A 301 10.65 -18.47 9.75
CA LYS A 301 10.24 -19.83 9.35
C LYS A 301 9.30 -19.82 8.14
N ARG A 302 8.91 -18.66 7.62
CA ARG A 302 7.93 -18.59 6.51
C ARG A 302 8.47 -19.23 5.24
N GLU A 303 9.72 -18.98 4.90
CA GLU A 303 10.37 -19.56 3.73
C GLU A 303 10.43 -21.09 3.82
N GLU A 304 10.91 -21.63 4.94
CA GLU A 304 10.90 -23.07 5.19
C GLU A 304 9.48 -23.65 5.21
N TRP A 305 8.51 -22.92 5.77
CA TRP A 305 7.11 -23.32 5.81
C TRP A 305 6.50 -23.43 4.41
N ILE A 306 6.86 -22.50 3.52
CA ILE A 306 6.43 -22.48 2.11
C ILE A 306 7.14 -23.61 1.36
N ALA A 307 8.46 -23.71 1.45
CA ALA A 307 9.26 -24.71 0.73
C ALA A 307 8.77 -26.15 0.98
N LYS A 308 8.38 -26.47 2.22
CA LYS A 308 7.83 -27.79 2.57
C LYS A 308 6.45 -28.08 1.96
N ARG A 309 5.63 -27.05 1.71
CA ARG A 309 4.24 -27.18 1.27
C ARG A 309 4.05 -26.95 -0.22
N VAL A 310 4.94 -26.17 -0.84
CA VAL A 310 4.80 -25.72 -2.22
C VAL A 310 4.82 -26.87 -3.24
N VAL A 311 5.38 -28.03 -2.88
CA VAL A 311 5.39 -29.22 -3.75
C VAL A 311 3.98 -29.79 -3.94
N GLY A 312 3.15 -29.77 -2.90
CA GLY A 312 1.79 -30.32 -2.92
C GLY A 312 0.68 -29.30 -3.21
N LEU A 313 1.05 -28.05 -3.46
CA LEU A 313 0.14 -26.91 -3.44
C LEU A 313 -0.05 -26.33 -4.85
N ASP A 314 -1.30 -26.01 -5.15
CA ASP A 314 -1.73 -25.38 -6.41
C ASP A 314 -1.86 -23.86 -6.23
N ALA A 315 -2.34 -23.41 -5.05
CA ALA A 315 -2.54 -22.00 -4.75
C ALA A 315 -2.19 -21.62 -3.30
N LEU A 316 -1.54 -20.47 -3.09
CA LEU A 316 -1.21 -19.96 -1.75
C LEU A 316 -1.96 -18.66 -1.51
N VAL A 317 -2.77 -18.62 -0.46
CA VAL A 317 -3.47 -17.41 -0.02
C VAL A 317 -2.61 -16.70 1.03
N VAL A 318 -2.33 -15.42 0.84
CA VAL A 318 -1.46 -14.67 1.75
C VAL A 318 -1.84 -13.19 1.80
N ASN A 319 -1.63 -12.56 2.95
CA ASN A 319 -1.69 -11.11 3.03
C ASN A 319 -0.40 -10.50 2.46
N PRO A 320 -0.45 -9.56 1.50
CA PRO A 320 0.74 -8.90 0.96
C PRO A 320 1.73 -8.42 2.03
N ARG A 321 1.22 -7.95 3.19
CA ARG A 321 2.05 -7.48 4.31
C ARG A 321 2.98 -8.53 4.90
N LEU A 322 2.67 -9.81 4.74
CA LEU A 322 3.47 -10.91 5.27
C LEU A 322 4.67 -11.24 4.39
N VAL A 323 4.66 -10.80 3.14
CA VAL A 323 5.69 -11.11 2.13
C VAL A 323 6.44 -9.89 1.61
N GLU A 324 6.05 -8.68 2.04
CA GLU A 324 6.74 -7.41 1.73
C GLU A 324 8.25 -7.40 2.01
N THR A 325 8.75 -8.26 2.92
CA THR A 325 10.13 -8.22 3.40
C THR A 325 11.00 -9.35 2.87
N GLY A 326 11.19 -9.40 1.55
CA GLY A 326 12.26 -10.18 0.91
C GLY A 326 12.07 -11.69 0.97
N LEU A 327 10.82 -12.14 0.94
CA LEU A 327 10.51 -13.57 0.88
C LEU A 327 10.52 -14.02 -0.59
N ASP A 328 11.32 -15.04 -0.90
CA ASP A 328 11.42 -15.55 -2.26
C ASP A 328 10.26 -16.50 -2.59
N LEU A 329 9.47 -16.14 -3.60
CA LEU A 329 8.25 -16.83 -4.04
C LEU A 329 8.34 -17.30 -5.50
N VAL A 330 9.56 -17.55 -6.02
CA VAL A 330 9.82 -18.02 -7.40
C VAL A 330 9.02 -19.28 -7.79
N ALA A 331 8.55 -20.07 -6.82
CA ALA A 331 7.72 -21.24 -7.08
C ALA A 331 6.30 -20.92 -7.60
N PHE A 332 5.86 -19.66 -7.55
CA PHE A 332 4.55 -19.20 -8.04
C PHE A 332 4.73 -18.42 -9.34
N SER A 333 4.04 -18.84 -10.40
CA SER A 333 4.18 -18.24 -11.73
C SER A 333 3.12 -17.18 -12.02
N SER A 334 2.02 -17.21 -11.27
CA SER A 334 0.87 -16.33 -11.47
C SER A 334 0.48 -15.70 -10.14
N VAL A 335 0.24 -14.39 -10.16
CA VAL A 335 -0.12 -13.61 -8.96
C VAL A 335 -1.47 -12.96 -9.18
N VAL A 336 -2.39 -13.18 -8.23
CA VAL A 336 -3.74 -12.61 -8.26
C VAL A 336 -3.93 -11.67 -7.10
N PHE A 337 -4.06 -10.38 -7.39
CA PHE A 337 -4.53 -9.38 -6.42
C PHE A 337 -6.06 -9.43 -6.35
N ALA A 338 -6.58 -10.29 -5.47
CA ALA A 338 -8.02 -10.43 -5.28
C ALA A 338 -8.62 -9.20 -4.57
N GLU A 339 -7.85 -8.28 -4.03
CA GLU A 339 -8.35 -7.01 -3.51
C GLU A 339 -7.49 -5.83 -3.96
N VAL A 340 -8.10 -4.64 -4.01
CA VAL A 340 -7.36 -3.41 -4.33
C VAL A 340 -6.46 -3.02 -3.16
N GLU A 341 -5.16 -2.93 -3.42
CA GLU A 341 -4.18 -2.40 -2.47
C GLU A 341 -3.94 -0.90 -2.70
N TYR A 342 -3.98 -0.12 -1.62
CA TYR A 342 -3.80 1.34 -1.69
C TYR A 342 -2.34 1.75 -1.82
N SER A 343 -1.42 0.93 -1.31
CA SER A 343 0.01 1.21 -1.37
C SER A 343 0.60 0.67 -2.66
N LEU A 344 0.95 1.57 -3.58
CA LEU A 344 1.70 1.23 -4.79
C LEU A 344 3.02 0.53 -4.45
N VAL A 345 3.70 0.98 -3.39
CA VAL A 345 4.94 0.35 -2.91
C VAL A 345 4.67 -1.11 -2.55
N ARG A 346 3.59 -1.37 -1.80
CA ARG A 346 3.25 -2.73 -1.37
C ARG A 346 2.92 -3.63 -2.56
N ARG A 347 2.17 -3.12 -3.54
CA ARG A 347 1.84 -3.86 -4.76
C ARG A 347 3.07 -4.15 -5.63
N MET A 348 4.11 -3.31 -5.57
CA MET A 348 5.35 -3.55 -6.32
C MET A 348 6.33 -4.47 -5.57
N THR A 349 6.30 -4.48 -4.24
CA THR A 349 7.19 -5.32 -3.41
C THR A 349 6.67 -6.73 -3.19
N ALA A 350 5.35 -6.90 -3.17
CA ALA A 350 4.68 -8.18 -3.06
C ALA A 350 4.33 -8.66 -4.47
#